data_AF-A0A0A9YQ77-F1
#
_entry.id   AF-A0A0A9YQ77-F1
#
_cell.length_a   1.000
_cell.length_b   1.000
_cell.length_c   1.000
_cell.angle_alpha   90.00
_cell.angle_beta   90.00
_cell.angle_gamma   90.00
#
_symmetry.space_group_name_H-M   'P 1'
#
loop_
_entity.id
_entity.type
_entity.pdbx_description
1 polymer ?
#
loop_
_entity_poly.entity_id
_entity_poly.type
_entity_poly.pdbx_seq_one_letter_code
_entity_poly.pdbx_strand_id
1 'polypeptide(L)'
;AFVFTMMAAVVDNDHTVVETDENPAEYTFVWHPVLMSAGMSYLFGCSAVMFRVIRSVDKFHTKLVHTVIHCVALVISLAGFYLAVAMYSAYDSPHFQTIHGMLGLATVGLFAAQWVISIPVFLWPRAPASIRAPGISVHICVGTGVFVCAAICCLT
;
A
#
# COMPACT_ATOMS: atom_id res chain seq x y z
N ALA A 1 -6.40 -12.05 8.78
CA ALA A 1 -6.40 -11.67 7.35
C ALA A 1 -5.01 -11.91 6.75
N PHE A 2 -4.01 -11.05 6.98
CA PHE A 2 -2.67 -11.17 6.36
C PHE A 2 -2.02 -12.56 6.44
N VAL A 3 -1.96 -13.17 7.63
CA VAL A 3 -1.38 -14.52 7.81
C VAL A 3 -2.15 -15.58 7.01
N PHE A 4 -3.47 -15.48 6.91
CA PHE A 4 -4.28 -16.41 6.13
C PHE A 4 -4.09 -16.20 4.62
N THR A 5 -3.99 -14.96 4.14
CA THR A 5 -3.68 -14.66 2.73
C THR A 5 -2.28 -15.17 2.36
N MET A 6 -1.30 -15.02 3.25
CA MET A 6 0.04 -15.54 3.05
C MET A 6 0.07 -17.07 3.03
N MET A 7 -0.63 -17.74 3.94
CA MET A 7 -0.74 -19.20 3.96
C MET A 7 -1.47 -19.73 2.71
N ALA A 8 -2.54 -19.07 2.29
CA ALA A 8 -3.26 -19.44 1.06
C ALA A 8 -2.36 -19.31 -0.17
N ALA A 9 -1.59 -18.23 -0.28
CA ALA A 9 -0.67 -18.02 -1.38
C ALA A 9 0.49 -19.03 -1.40
N VAL A 10 1.03 -19.38 -0.23
CA VAL A 10 2.07 -20.42 -0.13
C VAL A 10 1.52 -21.78 -0.55
N VAL A 11 0.32 -22.14 -0.08
CA VAL A 11 -0.33 -23.41 -0.46
C VAL A 11 -0.62 -23.46 -1.96
N ASP A 12 -1.12 -22.37 -2.54
CA ASP A 12 -1.40 -22.29 -3.98
C ASP A 12 -0.12 -22.38 -4.83
N ASN A 13 0.96 -21.72 -4.40
CA ASN A 13 2.25 -21.75 -5.07
C ASN A 13 3.00 -23.10 -4.93
N ASP A 14 2.69 -23.92 -3.92
CA ASP A 14 3.24 -25.27 -3.78
C ASP A 14 2.56 -26.28 -4.73
N HIS A 15 1.41 -25.93 -5.31
CA HIS A 15 0.65 -26.78 -6.24
C HIS A 15 0.81 -26.40 -7.71
N THR A 16 1.47 -25.29 -8.03
CA THR A 16 1.79 -24.90 -9.41
C THR A 16 3.06 -25.60 -9.89
N VAL A 17 2.90 -26.75 -10.53
CA VAL A 17 3.94 -27.27 -11.43
C VAL A 17 4.00 -26.28 -12.59
N VAL A 18 5.02 -25.42 -12.63
CA VAL A 18 5.19 -24.43 -13.71
C VAL A 18 5.36 -25.21 -15.02
N GLU A 19 4.28 -25.32 -15.79
CA GLU A 19 4.35 -25.83 -17.15
C GLU A 19 5.19 -24.86 -17.98
N THR A 20 6.12 -25.38 -18.78
CA THR A 20 7.16 -24.58 -19.46
C THR A 20 6.63 -23.55 -20.46
N ASP A 21 5.32 -23.60 -20.77
CA ASP A 21 4.64 -22.74 -21.73
C ASP A 21 3.77 -21.64 -21.07
N GLU A 22 3.63 -21.61 -19.74
CA GLU A 22 2.81 -20.61 -19.04
C GLU A 22 3.53 -19.25 -18.87
N ASN A 23 2.78 -18.15 -19.00
CA ASN A 23 3.31 -16.81 -18.82
C ASN A 23 3.63 -16.56 -17.33
N PRO A 24 4.82 -16.04 -16.98
CA PRO A 24 5.19 -15.77 -15.59
C PRO A 24 4.22 -14.86 -14.82
N ALA A 25 3.47 -14.01 -15.53
CA ALA A 25 2.47 -13.15 -14.90
C ALA A 25 1.30 -13.92 -14.26
N GLU A 26 1.01 -15.14 -14.73
CA GLU A 26 -0.13 -15.94 -14.27
C GLU A 26 0.14 -16.52 -12.88
N TYR A 27 1.20 -17.33 -12.74
CA TYR A 27 1.54 -17.95 -11.46
C TYR A 27 2.12 -16.96 -10.44
N THR A 28 2.61 -15.79 -10.86
CA THR A 28 3.06 -14.75 -9.90
C THR A 28 1.92 -13.92 -9.34
N PHE A 29 0.73 -13.92 -9.96
CA PHE A 29 -0.40 -13.11 -9.50
C PHE A 29 -0.88 -13.50 -8.09
N VAL A 30 -0.65 -14.73 -7.64
CA VAL A 30 -0.93 -15.17 -6.26
C VAL A 30 -0.29 -14.25 -5.20
N TRP A 31 0.82 -13.61 -5.54
CA TRP A 31 1.52 -12.67 -4.65
C TRP A 31 0.89 -11.28 -4.61
N HIS A 32 0.05 -10.91 -5.59
CA HIS A 32 -0.67 -9.63 -5.58
C HIS A 32 -1.43 -9.40 -4.26
N PRO A 33 -2.39 -10.26 -3.85
CA PRO A 33 -3.14 -10.05 -2.61
C PRO A 33 -2.25 -10.10 -1.36
N VAL A 34 -1.15 -10.87 -1.37
CA VAL A 34 -0.18 -10.94 -0.26
C VAL A 34 0.54 -9.60 -0.09
N LEU A 35 1.13 -9.09 -1.17
CA LEU A 35 1.89 -7.84 -1.16
C LEU A 35 0.99 -6.64 -0.87
N MET A 36 -0.20 -6.59 -1.48
CA MET A 36 -1.18 -5.53 -1.19
C MET A 36 -1.62 -5.55 0.28
N SER A 37 -1.89 -6.71 0.85
CA SER A 37 -2.26 -6.84 2.27
C SER A 37 -1.10 -6.49 3.22
N ALA A 38 0.14 -6.88 2.89
CA ALA A 38 1.32 -6.56 3.67
C ALA A 38 1.57 -5.04 3.72
N GLY A 39 1.57 -4.40 2.55
CA GLY A 39 1.86 -2.97 2.42
C GLY A 39 0.70 -2.10 2.88
N MET A 40 -0.46 -2.22 2.24
CA MET A 40 -1.59 -1.30 2.40
C MET A 40 -2.45 -1.55 3.63
N SER A 41 -2.43 -2.77 4.19
CA SER A 41 -3.21 -3.09 5.40
C SER A 41 -2.33 -3.17 6.64
N TYR A 42 -1.34 -4.07 6.64
CA TYR A 42 -0.55 -4.34 7.86
C TYR A 42 0.42 -3.19 8.17
N LEU A 43 1.40 -2.93 7.30
CA LEU A 43 2.42 -1.91 7.54
C LEU A 43 1.82 -0.51 7.61
N PHE A 44 0.90 -0.18 6.70
CA PHE A 44 0.15 1.08 6.75
C PHE A 44 -0.56 1.24 8.10
N GLY A 45 -1.34 0.25 8.53
CA GLY A 45 -2.12 0.30 9.77
C GLY A 45 -1.23 0.47 11.00
N CYS A 46 -0.14 -0.30 11.09
CA CYS A 46 0.85 -0.17 12.16
C CYS A 46 1.48 1.24 12.21
N SER A 47 1.84 1.80 11.06
CA SER A 47 2.42 3.15 10.97
C SER A 47 1.41 4.24 11.33
N ALA A 48 0.14 4.10 10.93
CA ALA A 48 -0.92 5.08 11.18
C ALA A 48 -1.23 5.27 12.68
N VAL A 49 -1.07 4.22 13.49
CA VAL A 49 -1.30 4.27 14.95
C VAL A 49 -0.03 4.56 15.75
N MET A 50 1.14 4.62 15.11
CA MET A 50 2.45 4.71 15.77
C MET A 50 2.55 5.86 16.78
N PHE A 51 2.08 7.06 16.43
CA PHE A 51 2.09 8.23 17.32
C PHE A 51 1.26 8.05 18.59
N ARG A 52 0.34 7.07 18.64
CA ARG A 52 -0.46 6.74 19.83
C ARG A 52 0.20 5.68 20.69
N VAL A 53 0.95 4.76 20.06
CA VAL A 53 1.60 3.60 20.69
C VAL A 53 2.95 3.98 21.28
N ILE A 54 3.81 4.66 20.50
CA ILE A 54 5.18 4.99 20.89
C ILE A 54 5.21 6.43 21.42
N ARG A 55 4.80 6.61 22.68
CA ARG A 55 4.72 7.94 23.32
C ARG A 55 6.04 8.41 23.95
N SER A 56 6.99 7.50 24.16
CA SER A 56 8.27 7.76 24.83
C SER A 56 9.37 8.29 23.91
N VAL A 57 9.18 8.21 22.59
CA VAL A 57 10.13 8.68 21.57
C VAL A 57 9.77 10.11 21.17
N ASP A 58 10.77 10.96 20.93
CA ASP A 58 10.51 12.33 20.51
C ASP A 58 9.85 12.38 19.13
N LYS A 59 9.17 13.51 18.89
CA LYS A 59 8.32 13.67 17.69
C LYS A 59 9.11 13.62 16.38
N PHE A 60 10.40 13.95 16.38
CA PHE A 60 11.19 13.92 15.15
C PHE A 60 11.48 12.47 14.76
N HIS A 61 11.98 11.66 15.68
CA HIS A 61 12.25 10.25 15.42
C HIS A 61 10.97 9.47 15.08
N THR A 62 9.86 9.72 15.79
CA THR A 62 8.58 9.06 15.46
C THR A 62 8.10 9.41 14.05
N LYS A 63 8.30 10.66 13.58
CA LYS A 63 8.01 11.04 12.20
C LYS A 63 8.90 10.34 11.19
N LEU A 64 10.20 10.26 11.48
CA LEU A 64 11.15 9.58 10.59
C LEU A 64 10.77 8.11 10.42
N VAL A 65 10.49 7.41 11.52
CA VAL A 65 10.07 6.00 11.49
C VAL A 65 8.74 5.84 10.74
N HIS A 66 7.75 6.70 11.01
CA HIS A 66 6.48 6.70 10.27
C HIS A 66 6.67 6.88 8.75
N THR A 67 7.53 7.82 8.34
CA THR A 67 7.85 8.06 6.92
C THR A 67 8.55 6.85 6.29
N VAL A 68 9.50 6.23 6.99
CA VAL A 68 10.23 5.04 6.50
C VAL A 68 9.29 3.84 6.37
N ILE A 69 8.44 3.57 7.36
CA ILE A 69 7.50 2.45 7.29
C ILE A 69 6.50 2.65 6.15
N HIS A 70 5.97 3.87 5.95
CA HIS A 70 5.12 4.14 4.79
C HIS A 70 5.86 4.02 3.45
N CYS A 71 7.15 4.33 3.39
CA CYS A 71 7.96 4.10 2.19
C CYS A 71 8.07 2.60 1.87
N VAL A 72 8.40 1.78 2.87
CA VAL A 72 8.46 0.32 2.72
C VAL A 72 7.09 -0.24 2.32
N ALA A 73 6.03 0.20 2.98
CA ALA A 73 4.65 -0.15 2.63
C ALA A 73 4.32 0.20 1.18
N LEU A 74 4.70 1.39 0.72
CA LEU A 74 4.46 1.85 -0.65
C LEU A 74 5.23 1.01 -1.67
N VAL A 75 6.51 0.71 -1.44
CA VAL A 75 7.32 -0.14 -2.34
C VAL A 75 6.71 -1.53 -2.48
N ILE A 76 6.32 -2.17 -1.37
CA ILE A 76 5.67 -3.48 -1.37
C ILE A 76 4.33 -3.42 -2.12
N SER A 77 3.55 -2.36 -1.90
CA SER A 77 2.25 -2.19 -2.57
C SER A 77 2.40 -1.94 -4.07
N LEU A 78 3.43 -1.20 -4.50
CA LEU A 78 3.73 -1.01 -5.92
C LEU A 78 4.16 -2.32 -6.58
N ALA A 79 4.90 -3.18 -5.89
CA ALA A 79 5.22 -4.52 -6.39
C ALA A 79 3.95 -5.37 -6.56
N GLY A 80 3.07 -5.40 -5.55
CA GLY A 80 1.78 -6.09 -5.65
C GLY A 80 0.91 -5.54 -6.79
N PHE A 81 0.81 -4.22 -6.91
CA PHE A 81 0.05 -3.56 -7.98
C PHE A 81 0.62 -3.87 -9.37
N TYR A 82 1.95 -3.90 -9.51
CA TYR A 82 2.62 -4.27 -10.75
C TYR A 82 2.26 -5.70 -11.19
N LEU A 83 2.20 -6.66 -10.26
CA LEU A 83 1.79 -8.04 -10.60
C LEU A 83 0.38 -8.09 -11.19
N ALA A 84 -0.56 -7.29 -10.67
CA ALA A 84 -1.91 -7.21 -11.25
C ALA A 84 -1.90 -6.61 -12.66
N VAL A 85 -1.12 -5.55 -12.88
CA VAL A 85 -0.97 -4.96 -14.22
C VAL A 85 -0.34 -5.97 -15.18
N ALA A 86 0.73 -6.64 -14.77
CA ALA A 86 1.41 -7.65 -15.60
C ALA A 86 0.46 -8.80 -16.00
N MET A 87 -0.37 -9.26 -15.06
CA MET A 87 -1.36 -10.31 -15.30
C MET A 87 -2.39 -9.89 -16.37
N TYR A 88 -2.96 -8.69 -16.25
CA TYR A 88 -3.87 -8.15 -17.27
C TYR A 88 -3.21 -7.95 -18.64
N SER A 89 -1.95 -7.50 -18.66
CA SER A 89 -1.20 -7.36 -19.92
C SER A 89 -0.89 -8.71 -20.58
N ALA A 90 -0.63 -9.76 -19.79
CA ALA A 90 -0.40 -11.10 -20.31
C ALA A 90 -1.61 -11.68 -21.06
N TYR A 91 -2.82 -11.35 -20.60
CA TYR A 91 -4.08 -11.78 -21.22
C TYR A 91 -4.67 -10.76 -22.22
N ASP A 92 -3.91 -9.73 -22.62
CA ASP A 92 -4.38 -8.62 -23.49
C ASP A 92 -5.73 -8.04 -23.03
N SER A 93 -5.94 -8.02 -21.72
CA SER A 93 -7.20 -7.65 -21.10
C SER A 93 -7.22 -6.16 -20.76
N PRO A 94 -8.36 -5.47 -20.93
CA PRO A 94 -8.45 -4.06 -20.62
C PRO A 94 -8.23 -3.81 -19.11
N HIS A 95 -7.31 -2.89 -18.80
CA HIS A 95 -6.97 -2.56 -17.42
C HIS A 95 -8.08 -1.75 -16.70
N PHE A 96 -8.16 -1.91 -15.38
CA PHE A 96 -8.97 -1.07 -14.48
C PHE A 96 -10.46 -0.95 -14.83
N GLN A 97 -11.08 -2.01 -15.36
CA GLN A 97 -12.51 -2.02 -15.69
C GLN A 97 -13.41 -2.43 -14.51
N THR A 98 -12.84 -3.01 -13.46
CA THR A 98 -13.58 -3.40 -12.25
C THR A 98 -13.53 -2.30 -11.20
N ILE A 99 -14.51 -2.27 -10.30
CA ILE A 99 -14.50 -1.34 -9.17
C ILE A 99 -13.26 -1.54 -8.28
N HIS A 100 -12.83 -2.79 -8.09
CA HIS A 100 -11.58 -3.14 -7.42
C HIS A 100 -10.39 -2.47 -8.13
N GLY A 101 -10.26 -2.62 -9.45
CA GLY A 101 -9.15 -2.07 -10.22
C GLY A 101 -9.11 -0.54 -10.19
N MET A 102 -10.26 0.11 -10.36
CA MET A 102 -10.37 1.58 -10.31
C MET A 102 -10.04 2.12 -8.92
N LEU A 103 -10.62 1.54 -7.87
CA LEU A 103 -10.35 1.94 -6.49
C LEU A 103 -8.90 1.64 -6.09
N GLY A 104 -8.35 0.50 -6.52
CA GLY A 104 -6.97 0.12 -6.28
C GLY A 104 -5.98 1.12 -6.88
N LEU A 105 -6.19 1.52 -8.15
CA LEU A 105 -5.39 2.55 -8.81
C LEU A 105 -5.47 3.90 -8.06
N ALA A 106 -6.68 4.35 -7.73
CA ALA A 106 -6.88 5.59 -6.99
C ALA A 106 -6.22 5.54 -5.60
N THR A 107 -6.34 4.42 -4.90
CA THR A 107 -5.82 4.24 -3.53
C THR A 107 -4.29 4.23 -3.51
N VAL A 108 -3.64 3.48 -4.41
CA VAL A 108 -2.17 3.44 -4.51
C VAL A 108 -1.63 4.81 -4.96
N GLY A 109 -2.28 5.45 -5.93
CA GLY A 109 -1.92 6.79 -6.40
C GLY A 109 -2.03 7.84 -5.30
N LEU A 110 -3.13 7.85 -4.55
CA LEU A 110 -3.31 8.75 -3.40
C LEU A 110 -2.30 8.45 -2.29
N PHE A 111 -1.99 7.19 -2.02
CA PHE A 111 -0.98 6.84 -1.01
C PHE A 111 0.41 7.38 -1.39
N ALA A 112 0.82 7.20 -2.65
CA ALA A 112 2.09 7.72 -3.17
C ALA A 112 2.13 9.26 -3.10
N ALA A 113 1.08 9.93 -3.58
CA ALA A 113 0.98 11.38 -3.53
C ALA A 113 1.04 11.91 -2.09
N GLN A 114 0.30 11.27 -1.18
CA GLN A 114 0.29 11.63 0.24
C GLN A 114 1.68 11.49 0.85
N TRP A 115 2.41 10.41 0.56
CA TRP A 115 3.77 10.19 1.05
C TRP A 115 4.73 11.28 0.55
N VAL A 116 4.74 11.56 -0.76
CA VAL A 116 5.60 12.58 -1.38
C VAL A 116 5.31 13.97 -0.85
N ILE A 117 4.04 14.37 -0.75
CA ILE A 117 3.64 15.71 -0.25
C ILE A 117 3.96 15.86 1.24
N SER A 118 3.80 14.81 2.03
CA SER A 118 3.95 14.88 3.49
C SER A 118 5.39 15.08 3.96
N ILE A 119 6.39 14.65 3.17
CA ILE A 119 7.82 14.83 3.49
C ILE A 119 8.20 16.32 3.62
N PRO A 120 8.06 17.16 2.57
CA PRO A 120 8.41 18.57 2.66
C PRO A 120 7.52 19.34 3.64
N VAL A 121 6.27 18.90 3.83
CA VAL A 121 5.35 19.56 4.76
C VAL A 121 5.74 19.27 6.22
N PHE A 122 5.98 18.02 6.61
CA PHE A 122 6.09 17.64 8.02
C PHE A 122 7.48 17.21 8.50
N LEU A 123 8.42 16.90 7.59
CA LEU A 123 9.74 16.35 7.90
C LEU A 123 10.87 17.31 7.47
N TRP A 124 11.18 17.37 6.16
CA TRP A 124 12.27 18.19 5.60
C TRP A 124 11.93 18.63 4.17
N PRO A 125 12.09 19.91 3.79
CA PRO A 125 12.72 21.02 4.54
C PRO A 125 11.83 21.66 5.62
N ARG A 126 10.64 21.09 5.89
CA ARG A 126 9.66 21.54 6.89
C ARG A 126 9.00 22.87 6.53
N ALA A 127 7.84 22.78 5.90
CA ALA A 127 7.03 23.93 5.50
C ALA A 127 6.70 24.90 6.66
N PRO A 128 6.36 26.18 6.36
CA PRO A 128 5.90 27.15 7.36
C PRO A 128 4.68 26.69 8.15
N ALA A 129 4.45 27.31 9.32
CA ALA A 129 3.32 26.96 10.18
C ALA A 129 1.96 27.17 9.50
N SER A 130 1.83 28.16 8.62
CA SER A 130 0.61 28.45 7.84
C SER A 130 0.17 27.29 6.95
N ILE A 131 1.09 26.45 6.48
CA ILE A 131 0.79 25.25 5.68
C ILE A 131 0.60 24.03 6.59
N ARG A 132 1.48 23.85 7.59
CA ARG A 132 1.45 22.66 8.45
C ARG A 132 0.23 22.60 9.35
N ALA A 133 -0.21 23.74 9.88
CA ALA A 133 -1.33 23.82 10.82
C ALA A 133 -2.66 23.33 10.23
N PRO A 134 -3.11 23.78 9.04
CA PRO A 134 -4.26 23.16 8.37
C PRO A 134 -3.90 21.81 7.73
N GLY A 135 -2.66 21.65 7.24
CA GLY A 135 -2.22 20.46 6.52
C GLY A 135 -2.29 19.18 7.36
N ILE A 136 -2.13 19.25 8.69
CA ILE A 136 -2.20 18.04 9.52
C ILE A 136 -3.59 17.40 9.50
N SER A 137 -4.67 18.20 9.49
CA SER A 137 -6.04 17.70 9.40
C SER A 137 -6.29 17.04 8.05
N VAL A 138 -5.80 17.65 6.97
CA VAL A 138 -5.87 17.09 5.60
C VAL A 138 -5.10 15.78 5.52
N HIS A 139 -3.87 15.75 6.05
CA HIS A 139 -3.02 14.57 6.07
C HIS A 139 -3.70 13.38 6.78
N ILE A 140 -4.28 13.62 7.96
CA ILE A 140 -4.99 12.59 8.73
C ILE A 140 -6.26 12.13 8.00
N CYS A 141 -7.06 13.05 7.46
CA CYS A 141 -8.31 12.73 6.77
C CYS A 141 -8.05 11.88 5.52
N VAL A 142 -7.18 12.36 4.62
CA VAL A 142 -6.85 11.65 3.39
C VAL A 142 -6.13 10.33 3.70
N GLY A 143 -5.22 10.30 4.67
CA GLY A 143 -4.54 9.06 5.08
C GLY A 143 -5.51 8.00 5.63
N THR A 144 -6.51 8.43 6.40
CA THR A 144 -7.57 7.53 6.89
C THR A 144 -8.45 7.05 5.74
N GLY A 145 -8.81 7.94 4.81
CA GLY A 145 -9.57 7.60 3.61
C GLY A 145 -8.85 6.56 2.74
N VAL A 146 -7.55 6.75 2.49
CA VAL A 146 -6.70 5.77 1.77
C VAL A 146 -6.71 4.41 2.46
N PHE A 147 -6.58 4.36 3.78
CA PHE A 147 -6.62 3.11 4.53
C PHE A 147 -7.98 2.39 4.43
N VAL A 148 -9.08 3.15 4.52
CA VAL A 148 -10.44 2.59 4.35
C VAL A 148 -10.65 2.08 2.93
N CYS A 149 -10.25 2.84 1.90
CA CYS A 149 -10.34 2.39 0.51
C CYS A 149 -9.50 1.13 0.27
N ALA A 150 -8.31 1.02 0.87
CA ALA A 150 -7.51 -0.20 0.81
C ALA A 150 -8.25 -1.40 1.42
N ALA A 151 -8.87 -1.22 2.58
CA ALA A 151 -9.67 -2.27 3.20
C ALA A 151 -10.88 -2.68 2.34
N ILE A 152 -11.54 -1.73 1.69
CA ILE A 152 -12.63 -2.00 0.73
C ILE A 152 -12.11 -2.79 -0.48
N CYS A 153 -10.97 -2.39 -1.05
CA CYS A 153 -10.36 -3.12 -2.17
C CYS A 153 -10.03 -4.58 -1.81
N CYS A 154 -9.64 -4.87 -0.55
CA CYS A 154 -9.41 -6.24 -0.10
C CYS A 154 -10.68 -7.10 -0.01
N LEU A 155 -11.87 -6.49 -0.04
CA LEU A 155 -13.16 -7.16 0.07
C LEU A 155 -13.92 -7.26 -1.26
N THR A 156 -13.44 -6.59 -2.31
CA THR A 156 -14.04 -6.56 -3.65
C THR A 156 -13.15 -7.26 -4.65
#